data_AF-A0A4U6R7N9-F1
#
_entry.id   AF-A0A4U6R7N9-F1
#
_cell.length_a   1.000
_cell.length_b   1.000
_cell.length_c   1.000
_cell.angle_alpha   90.00
_cell.angle_beta   90.00
_cell.angle_gamma   90.00
#
_symmetry.space_group_name_H-M   'P 1'
#
loop_
_entity.id
_entity.type
_entity.pdbx_description
1 polymer ?
#
loop_
_entity_poly.entity_id
_entity_poly.type
_entity_poly.pdbx_seq_one_letter_code
_entity_poly.pdbx_strand_id
1 'polypeptide(L)'
;MNTALKRTLLSSLVVPFALGVQSANAAEITEWGYNVGNTFANAQFNGGGSGGTAVAEDQNLSWGSADLTDTGDRSSVAIENVSGTGGLFTNGGYVNGGTFTHTNNIISSSYATLTSFDLISSLTLNAATPNTGDVQMLDDLTFKTSFIETQNNASSCFAGSSPKACDDIFTIDNLDELDGTKNVDGWFEIASPSFTIDDYSYTVFLELESLFALGETCDVAGAPADCVGLQTVENQENTFQTRFRIASTPVSVPEPGTLALMGLGLTGFALSRRKKTATA
;
A
#
# COMPACT_ATOMS: atom_id res chain seq x y z
N MET A 1 58.48 -61.10 40.83
CA MET A 1 58.50 -59.77 40.18
C MET A 1 58.31 -59.97 38.68
N ASN A 2 57.54 -59.08 38.05
CA ASN A 2 57.18 -58.94 36.62
C ASN A 2 55.87 -59.64 36.18
N THR A 3 54.72 -58.99 36.39
CA THR A 3 53.98 -58.06 35.48
C THR A 3 53.04 -58.83 34.55
N ALA A 4 51.79 -59.13 34.91
CA ALA A 4 50.63 -58.24 35.07
C ALA A 4 50.22 -57.45 33.81
N LEU A 5 49.03 -57.82 33.31
CA LEU A 5 48.06 -57.01 32.56
C LEU A 5 48.48 -56.40 31.20
N LYS A 6 47.84 -56.87 30.12
CA LYS A 6 47.37 -56.02 29.01
C LYS A 6 46.28 -56.74 28.19
N ARG A 7 45.07 -56.73 28.73
CA ARG A 7 43.83 -56.70 27.93
C ARG A 7 43.72 -55.28 27.34
N THR A 8 43.60 -55.15 26.04
CA THR A 8 42.94 -53.95 25.47
C THR A 8 42.30 -54.32 24.13
N LEU A 9 41.06 -54.83 24.22
CA LEU A 9 40.08 -54.72 23.15
C LEU A 9 39.84 -53.21 22.93
N LEU A 10 40.34 -52.65 21.82
CA LEU A 10 39.86 -51.37 21.32
C LEU A 10 38.45 -51.57 20.75
N SER A 11 37.46 -51.54 21.64
CA SER A 11 36.07 -51.28 21.26
C SER A 11 35.96 -49.83 20.81
N SER A 12 35.95 -49.62 19.49
CA SER A 12 35.65 -48.34 18.85
C SER A 12 34.24 -47.90 19.24
N LEU A 13 34.13 -46.97 20.18
CA LEU A 13 32.90 -46.23 20.47
C LEU A 13 32.63 -45.32 19.26
N VAL A 14 31.74 -45.75 18.37
CA VAL A 14 31.12 -44.85 17.39
C VAL A 14 29.99 -44.14 18.13
N VAL A 15 30.25 -42.92 18.59
CA VAL A 15 29.19 -42.01 19.05
C VAL A 15 28.52 -41.47 17.79
N PRO A 16 27.25 -41.80 17.49
CA PRO A 16 26.54 -41.10 16.44
C PRO A 16 26.25 -39.69 16.97
N PHE A 17 26.98 -38.69 16.45
CA PHE A 17 26.56 -37.30 16.53
C PHE A 17 25.25 -37.19 15.74
N ALA A 18 24.11 -37.31 16.44
CA ALA A 18 22.83 -36.89 15.93
C ALA A 18 22.83 -35.37 15.91
N LEU A 19 23.44 -34.78 14.88
CA LEU A 19 23.19 -33.39 14.53
C LEU A 19 21.73 -33.32 14.07
N GLY A 20 20.83 -32.96 14.98
CA GLY A 20 19.46 -32.61 14.63
C GLY A 20 19.54 -31.44 13.64
N VAL A 21 19.17 -31.71 12.39
CA VAL A 21 18.95 -30.65 11.41
C VAL A 21 17.69 -29.93 11.89
N GLN A 22 17.85 -28.81 12.59
CA GLN A 22 16.74 -27.90 12.77
C GLN A 22 16.43 -27.33 11.40
N SER A 23 15.32 -27.75 10.78
CA SER A 23 14.73 -26.99 9.69
C SER A 23 14.31 -25.65 10.29
N ALA A 24 15.11 -24.61 10.05
CA ALA A 24 14.68 -23.24 10.29
C ALA A 24 13.63 -22.93 9.23
N ASN A 25 12.35 -23.13 9.56
CA ASN A 25 11.27 -22.47 8.82
C ASN A 25 11.23 -21.06 9.39
N ALA A 26 11.30 -20.04 8.53
CA ALA A 26 11.18 -18.69 9.05
C ALA A 26 9.75 -18.46 9.54
N ALA A 27 9.61 -17.71 10.63
CA ALA A 27 8.31 -17.40 11.18
C ALA A 27 7.66 -16.29 10.34
N GLU A 28 6.35 -16.40 10.11
CA GLU A 28 5.54 -15.34 9.50
C GLU A 28 5.72 -14.02 10.26
N ILE A 29 5.88 -12.92 9.53
CA ILE A 29 5.76 -11.57 10.08
C ILE A 29 4.28 -11.30 10.29
N THR A 30 3.85 -11.35 11.54
CA THR A 30 2.46 -11.18 11.98
C THR A 30 2.07 -9.72 12.24
N GLU A 31 3.05 -8.83 12.42
CA GLU A 31 2.80 -7.40 12.65
C GLU A 31 3.89 -6.55 11.99
N TRP A 32 3.45 -5.43 11.44
CA TRP A 32 4.27 -4.46 10.71
C TRP A 32 4.13 -3.06 11.31
N GLY A 33 5.25 -2.35 11.41
CA GLY A 33 5.26 -0.89 11.35
C GLY A 33 5.15 -0.42 9.90
N TYR A 34 4.70 0.80 9.71
CA TYR A 34 4.45 1.37 8.38
C TYR A 34 4.73 2.87 8.34
N ASN A 35 5.05 3.36 7.14
CA ASN A 35 5.12 4.77 6.81
C ASN A 35 4.46 4.97 5.44
N VAL A 36 3.37 5.73 5.43
CA VAL A 36 2.66 6.16 4.22
C VAL A 36 3.05 7.59 3.93
N GLY A 37 3.67 7.81 2.77
CA GLY A 37 3.99 9.11 2.24
C GLY A 37 3.07 9.45 1.07
N ASN A 38 2.35 10.54 1.18
CA ASN A 38 1.47 11.09 0.15
C ASN A 38 2.04 12.41 -0.34
N THR A 39 2.03 12.62 -1.65
CA THR A 39 2.56 13.84 -2.27
C THR A 39 1.75 14.23 -3.51
N PHE A 40 1.50 15.52 -3.67
CA PHE A 40 0.97 16.11 -4.87
C PHE A 40 2.10 16.51 -5.81
N ALA A 41 1.97 16.13 -7.08
CA ALA A 41 2.91 16.49 -8.13
C ALA A 41 2.18 17.00 -9.37
N ASN A 42 2.93 17.68 -10.24
CA ASN A 42 2.44 18.10 -11.57
C ASN A 42 1.15 18.94 -11.54
N ALA A 43 0.88 19.67 -10.45
CA ALA A 43 -0.31 20.50 -10.31
C ALA A 43 -0.43 21.52 -11.46
N GLN A 44 -1.59 21.53 -12.12
CA GLN A 44 -1.91 22.47 -13.19
C GLN A 44 -3.05 23.37 -12.74
N PHE A 45 -2.90 24.65 -13.06
CA PHE A 45 -3.92 25.66 -12.82
C PHE A 45 -4.25 26.34 -14.15
N ASN A 46 -5.52 26.60 -14.41
CA ASN A 46 -5.98 27.25 -15.63
C ASN A 46 -6.97 28.37 -15.35
N GLY A 47 -7.14 29.25 -16.33
CA GLY A 47 -7.98 30.43 -16.22
C GLY A 47 -7.31 31.57 -15.44
N GLY A 48 -8.14 32.55 -15.07
CA GLY A 48 -7.76 33.67 -14.23
C GLY A 48 -7.22 34.91 -14.96
N GLY A 49 -7.80 36.07 -14.66
CA GLY A 49 -7.15 37.36 -14.85
C GLY A 49 -6.11 37.64 -13.76
N SER A 50 -5.59 38.87 -13.70
CA SER A 50 -4.44 39.26 -12.86
C SER A 50 -4.72 39.38 -11.34
N GLY A 51 -5.70 38.66 -10.79
CA GLY A 51 -6.23 38.91 -9.43
C GLY A 51 -5.95 37.85 -8.36
N GLY A 52 -5.67 36.60 -8.73
CA GLY A 52 -5.53 35.47 -7.80
C GLY A 52 -4.11 34.88 -7.76
N THR A 53 -3.88 33.98 -6.81
CA THR A 53 -2.64 33.19 -6.71
C THR A 53 -2.93 31.72 -6.42
N ALA A 54 -2.08 30.86 -6.96
CA ALA A 54 -2.00 29.44 -6.60
C ALA A 54 -0.78 29.20 -5.71
N VAL A 55 -0.92 28.26 -4.78
CA VAL A 55 0.15 27.74 -3.92
C VAL A 55 0.16 26.23 -4.10
N ALA A 56 1.33 25.68 -4.42
CA ALA A 56 1.52 24.26 -4.61
C ALA A 56 2.62 23.76 -3.67
N GLU A 57 2.22 23.00 -2.65
CA GLU A 57 3.07 22.30 -1.71
C GLU A 57 2.81 20.80 -1.81
N ASP A 58 3.74 19.99 -1.30
CA ASP A 58 3.71 18.53 -1.43
C ASP A 58 2.42 17.90 -0.88
N GLN A 59 1.76 18.52 0.11
CA GLN A 59 0.57 17.98 0.76
C GLN A 59 -0.61 18.94 0.75
N ASN A 60 -0.47 20.10 0.09
CA ASN A 60 -1.49 21.13 0.05
C ASN A 60 -1.40 21.93 -1.26
N LEU A 61 -2.47 21.89 -2.04
CA LEU A 61 -2.65 22.79 -3.18
C LEU A 61 -3.79 23.75 -2.84
N SER A 62 -3.58 25.06 -3.01
CA SER A 62 -4.64 26.05 -2.81
C SER A 62 -4.63 27.13 -3.88
N TRP A 63 -5.81 27.64 -4.21
CA TRP A 63 -6.00 28.66 -5.24
C TRP A 63 -7.11 29.63 -4.85
N GLY A 64 -7.07 30.85 -5.38
CA GLY A 64 -8.01 31.91 -5.05
C GLY A 64 -7.34 33.25 -4.81
N SER A 65 -7.83 34.03 -3.85
CA SER A 65 -7.35 35.37 -3.49
C SER A 65 -5.84 35.46 -3.33
N ALA A 66 -5.25 36.58 -3.78
CA ALA A 66 -3.84 36.89 -3.54
C ALA A 66 -3.50 37.15 -2.06
N ASP A 67 -4.50 37.47 -1.24
CA ASP A 67 -4.36 37.51 0.21
C ASP A 67 -4.42 36.09 0.78
N LEU A 68 -3.27 35.50 1.05
CA LEU A 68 -3.15 34.14 1.58
C LEU A 68 -3.78 33.97 2.97
N THR A 69 -4.15 35.05 3.65
CA THR A 69 -4.84 35.00 4.95
C THR A 69 -6.35 34.93 4.82
N ASP A 70 -6.90 35.23 3.64
CA ASP A 70 -8.33 35.12 3.36
C ASP A 70 -8.68 33.70 2.91
N THR A 71 -8.77 32.78 3.89
CA THR A 71 -9.12 31.39 3.63
C THR A 71 -10.57 31.20 3.15
N GLY A 72 -11.41 32.23 3.21
CA GLY A 72 -12.79 32.19 2.72
C GLY A 72 -12.91 32.49 1.22
N ASP A 73 -11.88 33.08 0.61
CA ASP A 73 -11.80 33.34 -0.84
C ASP A 73 -10.69 32.48 -1.48
N ARG A 74 -10.44 31.28 -0.91
CA ARG A 74 -9.47 30.30 -1.40
C ARG A 74 -9.99 28.87 -1.25
N SER A 75 -10.00 28.11 -2.33
CA SER A 75 -10.28 26.67 -2.33
C SER A 75 -8.97 25.88 -2.21
N SER A 76 -9.04 24.65 -1.71
CA SER A 76 -7.85 23.82 -1.52
C SER A 76 -8.09 22.33 -1.51
N VAL A 77 -7.05 21.57 -1.85
CA VAL A 77 -6.96 20.13 -1.57
C VAL A 77 -5.75 19.85 -0.68
N ALA A 78 -5.93 18.96 0.30
CA ALA A 78 -4.89 18.57 1.24
C ALA A 78 -4.86 17.06 1.46
N ILE A 79 -3.70 16.50 1.78
CA ILE A 79 -3.58 15.08 2.17
C ILE A 79 -2.54 14.85 3.26
N GLU A 80 -2.86 13.97 4.21
CA GLU A 80 -2.00 13.67 5.35
C GLU A 80 -1.08 12.47 5.11
N ASN A 81 0.10 12.48 5.74
CA ASN A 81 0.96 11.30 5.87
C ASN A 81 0.62 10.56 7.16
N VAL A 82 0.74 9.23 7.15
CA VAL A 82 0.44 8.40 8.32
C VAL A 82 1.58 7.43 8.57
N SER A 83 1.98 7.25 9.83
CA SER A 83 2.99 6.27 10.20
C SER A 83 2.69 5.64 11.54
N GLY A 84 3.16 4.41 11.71
CA GLY A 84 3.06 3.66 12.95
C GLY A 84 4.25 2.73 13.11
N THR A 85 4.75 2.55 14.33
CA THR A 85 5.82 1.57 14.61
C THR A 85 5.30 0.13 14.70
N GLY A 86 3.99 -0.06 14.59
CA GLY A 86 3.26 -1.33 14.69
C GLY A 86 1.77 -1.10 14.40
N GLY A 87 0.94 -2.12 14.63
CA GLY A 87 -0.51 -2.03 14.49
C GLY A 87 -1.08 -2.44 13.14
N LEU A 88 -0.25 -2.65 12.11
CA LEU A 88 -0.68 -3.34 10.89
C LEU A 88 -0.47 -4.85 11.07
N PHE A 89 -1.55 -5.58 11.33
CA PHE A 89 -1.48 -7.04 11.52
C PHE A 89 -1.64 -7.78 10.20
N THR A 90 -0.78 -8.76 9.96
CA THR A 90 -0.89 -9.66 8.80
C THR A 90 -2.16 -10.48 8.91
N ASN A 91 -2.91 -10.53 7.81
CA ASN A 91 -4.27 -11.10 7.75
C ASN A 91 -5.25 -10.42 8.72
N GLY A 92 -4.94 -9.20 9.17
CA GLY A 92 -5.77 -8.37 10.02
C GLY A 92 -6.69 -7.42 9.24
N GLY A 93 -7.29 -6.48 9.97
CA GLY A 93 -8.13 -5.43 9.40
C GLY A 93 -7.31 -4.29 8.77
N TYR A 94 -8.03 -3.33 8.18
CA TYR A 94 -7.43 -2.14 7.61
C TYR A 94 -6.92 -1.17 8.69
N VAL A 95 -5.85 -0.45 8.34
CA VAL A 95 -5.36 0.73 9.05
C VAL A 95 -5.42 1.95 8.12
N ASN A 96 -5.44 3.17 8.68
CA ASN A 96 -5.56 4.39 7.88
C ASN A 96 -4.23 4.72 7.16
N GLY A 97 -4.32 5.13 5.89
CA GLY A 97 -3.19 5.56 5.05
C GLY A 97 -3.09 7.07 4.82
N GLY A 98 -4.14 7.83 5.13
CA GLY A 98 -4.18 9.29 4.94
C GLY A 98 -5.56 9.76 4.50
N THR A 99 -5.95 10.93 4.99
CA THR A 99 -7.22 11.59 4.65
C THR A 99 -6.96 12.61 3.57
N PHE A 100 -7.66 12.51 2.45
CA PHE A 100 -7.72 13.58 1.46
C PHE A 100 -8.90 14.49 1.79
N THR A 101 -8.67 15.80 1.76
CA THR A 101 -9.70 16.81 2.03
C THR A 101 -9.75 17.80 0.89
N HIS A 102 -10.95 18.02 0.36
CA HIS A 102 -11.27 19.12 -0.54
C HIS A 102 -12.11 20.15 0.22
N THR A 103 -11.55 21.35 0.39
CA THR A 103 -12.25 22.54 0.92
C THR A 103 -12.69 23.40 -0.26
N ASN A 104 -14.01 23.46 -0.50
CA ASN A 104 -14.60 24.23 -1.59
C ASN A 104 -15.14 25.56 -1.05
N ASN A 105 -14.68 26.69 -1.59
CA ASN A 105 -15.16 28.02 -1.24
C ASN A 105 -15.63 28.79 -2.48
N ILE A 106 -16.57 29.72 -2.29
CA ILE A 106 -16.97 30.61 -3.39
C ILE A 106 -15.84 31.59 -3.66
N ILE A 107 -15.13 31.37 -4.77
CA ILE A 107 -14.04 32.25 -5.20
C ILE A 107 -14.40 33.07 -6.44
N SER A 108 -13.62 34.12 -6.70
CA SER A 108 -13.80 34.95 -7.89
C SER A 108 -13.58 34.17 -9.19
N SER A 109 -14.51 34.30 -10.14
CA SER A 109 -14.35 33.79 -11.52
C SER A 109 -13.15 34.38 -12.28
N SER A 110 -12.49 35.40 -11.72
CA SER A 110 -11.26 35.99 -12.27
C SER A 110 -9.99 35.31 -11.75
N TYR A 111 -10.07 34.32 -10.88
CA TYR A 111 -8.90 33.58 -10.39
C TYR A 111 -8.60 32.35 -11.26
N ALA A 112 -7.34 31.94 -11.27
CA ALA A 112 -6.97 30.64 -11.82
C ALA A 112 -7.39 29.54 -10.85
N THR A 113 -7.85 28.42 -11.37
CA THR A 113 -8.35 27.29 -10.56
C THR A 113 -7.58 26.02 -10.88
N LEU A 114 -7.52 25.10 -9.92
CA LEU A 114 -6.87 23.82 -10.10
C LEU A 114 -7.61 23.03 -11.19
N THR A 115 -6.88 22.39 -12.10
CA THR A 115 -7.47 21.55 -13.15
C THR A 115 -7.06 20.10 -13.04
N SER A 116 -5.86 19.82 -12.52
CA SER A 116 -5.34 18.46 -12.40
C SER A 116 -4.10 18.44 -11.50
N PHE A 117 -3.83 17.29 -10.91
CA PHE A 117 -2.58 16.96 -10.27
C PHE A 117 -2.39 15.44 -10.24
N ASP A 118 -1.18 15.01 -9.93
CA ASP A 118 -0.88 13.63 -9.60
C ASP A 118 -0.88 13.47 -8.07
N LEU A 119 -1.68 12.56 -7.53
CA LEU A 119 -1.55 12.12 -6.14
C LEU A 119 -0.67 10.87 -6.11
N ILE A 120 0.51 10.99 -5.52
CA ILE A 120 1.48 9.91 -5.40
C ILE A 120 1.42 9.38 -3.97
N SER A 121 1.20 8.08 -3.79
CA SER A 121 1.20 7.41 -2.49
C SER A 121 2.27 6.33 -2.45
N SER A 122 3.09 6.36 -1.40
CA SER A 122 4.22 5.47 -1.14
C SER A 122 3.98 4.72 0.17
N LEU A 123 4.43 3.47 0.25
CA LEU A 123 4.34 2.68 1.48
C LEU A 123 5.66 1.99 1.79
N THR A 124 6.18 2.23 2.98
CA THR A 124 7.28 1.47 3.57
C THR A 124 6.77 0.65 4.75
N LEU A 125 7.06 -0.65 4.75
CA LEU A 125 6.76 -1.58 5.83
C LEU A 125 8.03 -1.97 6.58
N ASN A 126 7.92 -2.12 7.90
CA ASN A 126 9.01 -2.53 8.78
C ASN A 126 8.52 -3.71 9.62
N ALA A 127 9.24 -4.83 9.61
CA ALA A 127 8.87 -6.01 10.40
C ALA A 127 8.87 -5.70 11.90
N ALA A 128 7.72 -5.81 12.57
CA ALA A 128 7.58 -5.52 13.99
C ALA A 128 7.52 -6.79 14.84
N THR A 129 6.73 -7.80 14.40
CA THR A 129 6.57 -9.07 15.13
C THR A 129 6.56 -10.29 14.19
N PRO A 130 7.57 -11.19 14.24
CA PRO A 130 8.85 -10.99 14.91
C PRO A 130 9.60 -9.80 14.29
N ASN A 131 10.37 -9.09 15.11
CA ASN A 131 11.27 -8.05 14.61
C ASN A 131 12.51 -8.73 14.00
N THR A 132 12.46 -8.98 12.70
CA THR A 132 13.55 -9.54 11.90
C THR A 132 14.50 -8.46 11.37
N GLY A 133 14.11 -7.18 11.47
CA GLY A 133 14.81 -6.05 10.87
C GLY A 133 14.52 -5.86 9.37
N ASP A 134 13.61 -6.64 8.79
CA ASP A 134 13.23 -6.50 7.38
C ASP A 134 12.48 -5.19 7.13
N VAL A 135 12.81 -4.56 6.01
CA VAL A 135 12.17 -3.34 5.51
C VAL A 135 11.75 -3.58 4.08
N GLN A 136 10.48 -3.38 3.78
CA GLN A 136 9.93 -3.48 2.43
C GLN A 136 9.42 -2.12 1.98
N MET A 137 9.98 -1.60 0.89
CA MET A 137 9.44 -0.44 0.19
C MET A 137 8.60 -0.94 -0.99
N LEU A 138 7.36 -0.51 -1.08
CA LEU A 138 6.48 -0.81 -2.21
C LEU A 138 6.67 0.25 -3.30
N ASP A 139 6.35 -0.11 -4.53
CA ASP A 139 6.30 0.85 -5.64
C ASP A 139 5.22 1.90 -5.39
N ASP A 140 5.50 3.13 -5.80
CA ASP A 140 4.56 4.24 -5.64
C ASP A 140 3.32 4.04 -6.52
N LEU A 141 2.14 4.31 -5.95
CA LEU A 141 0.90 4.42 -6.69
C LEU A 141 0.69 5.87 -7.09
N THR A 142 0.49 6.12 -8.39
CA THR A 142 0.17 7.45 -8.91
C THR A 142 -1.26 7.49 -9.39
N PHE A 143 -2.10 8.25 -8.68
CA PHE A 143 -3.46 8.57 -9.07
C PHE A 143 -3.46 9.81 -9.95
N LYS A 144 -3.95 9.67 -11.17
CA LYS A 144 -4.18 10.78 -12.10
C LYS A 144 -5.53 11.40 -11.77
N THR A 145 -5.57 12.72 -11.62
CA THR A 145 -6.77 13.41 -11.16
C THR A 145 -7.16 14.52 -12.12
N SER A 146 -8.47 14.75 -12.20
CA SER A 146 -9.05 15.95 -12.78
C SER A 146 -9.83 16.71 -11.71
N PHE A 147 -9.83 18.03 -11.85
CA PHE A 147 -10.52 18.93 -10.94
C PHE A 147 -11.27 20.00 -11.74
N ILE A 148 -12.50 20.29 -11.31
CA ILE A 148 -13.29 21.39 -11.86
C ILE A 148 -13.82 22.25 -10.73
N GLU A 149 -13.33 23.50 -10.70
CA GLU A 149 -14.02 24.60 -10.05
C GLU A 149 -15.16 25.07 -10.95
N THR A 150 -16.39 24.83 -10.52
CA THR A 150 -17.57 25.08 -11.31
C THR A 150 -17.98 26.54 -11.24
N GLN A 151 -18.61 27.03 -12.31
CA GLN A 151 -19.12 28.39 -12.28
C GLN A 151 -20.35 28.45 -11.35
N ASN A 152 -20.22 29.21 -10.26
CA ASN A 152 -21.25 29.43 -9.25
C ASN A 152 -22.47 30.23 -9.73
N ASN A 153 -23.21 29.67 -10.67
CA ASN A 153 -24.44 30.21 -11.25
C ASN A 153 -25.63 29.28 -10.98
N ALA A 154 -26.43 29.65 -9.98
CA ALA A 154 -27.64 28.94 -9.56
C ALA A 154 -28.62 28.55 -10.69
N SER A 155 -28.60 29.28 -11.81
CA SER A 155 -29.50 29.03 -12.95
C SER A 155 -28.98 28.02 -13.97
N SER A 156 -27.73 27.57 -13.84
CA SER A 156 -27.06 26.71 -14.83
C SER A 156 -26.23 25.57 -14.21
N CYS A 157 -26.47 25.23 -12.94
CA CYS A 157 -25.79 24.07 -12.36
C CYS A 157 -26.21 22.77 -13.06
N PHE A 158 -25.26 21.85 -13.16
CA PHE A 158 -25.49 20.52 -13.72
C PHE A 158 -26.43 19.71 -12.81
N ALA A 159 -27.06 18.68 -13.38
CA ALA A 159 -27.97 17.83 -12.63
C ALA A 159 -27.22 17.10 -11.50
N GLY A 160 -27.79 17.12 -10.29
CA GLY A 160 -27.16 16.51 -9.11
C GLY A 160 -26.31 17.47 -8.27
N SER A 161 -25.98 18.65 -8.79
CA SER A 161 -25.34 19.75 -8.04
C SER A 161 -26.30 20.42 -7.06
N SER A 162 -25.78 21.04 -6.01
CA SER A 162 -26.57 21.94 -5.18
C SER A 162 -27.09 23.15 -6.00
N PRO A 163 -28.32 23.65 -5.72
CA PRO A 163 -29.02 24.57 -6.63
C PRO A 163 -28.67 26.05 -6.44
N LYS A 164 -27.89 26.43 -5.42
CA LYS A 164 -27.57 27.83 -5.10
C LYS A 164 -26.24 28.28 -5.68
N ALA A 165 -25.28 27.37 -5.73
CA ALA A 165 -23.93 27.53 -6.21
C ALA A 165 -23.50 26.13 -6.63
N CYS A 166 -22.75 26.00 -7.72
CA CYS A 166 -22.56 24.69 -8.32
C CYS A 166 -21.50 23.94 -7.52
N ASP A 167 -21.65 22.64 -7.37
CA ASP A 167 -20.71 21.85 -6.57
C ASP A 167 -19.48 21.53 -7.40
N ASP A 168 -18.32 21.62 -6.77
CA ASP A 168 -17.04 21.36 -7.41
C ASP A 168 -16.70 19.89 -7.43
N ILE A 169 -15.95 19.48 -8.46
CA ILE A 169 -15.77 18.07 -8.79
C ILE A 169 -14.29 17.72 -8.76
N PHE A 170 -13.96 16.66 -8.03
CA PHE A 170 -12.66 16.01 -8.04
C PHE A 170 -12.82 14.58 -8.54
N THR A 171 -11.95 14.12 -9.43
CA THR A 171 -11.97 12.74 -9.95
C THR A 171 -10.61 12.07 -9.89
N ILE A 172 -10.63 10.74 -9.81
CA ILE A 172 -9.50 9.86 -10.10
C ILE A 172 -9.80 9.17 -11.43
N ASP A 173 -8.92 9.34 -12.40
CA ASP A 173 -9.19 9.02 -13.81
C ASP A 173 -8.55 7.72 -14.28
N ASN A 174 -7.65 7.13 -13.48
CA ASN A 174 -6.85 5.97 -13.86
C ASN A 174 -7.04 4.75 -12.94
N LEU A 175 -8.17 4.62 -12.24
CA LEU A 175 -8.41 3.46 -11.37
C LEU A 175 -8.34 2.12 -12.12
N ASP A 176 -8.84 2.07 -13.35
CA ASP A 176 -8.76 0.87 -14.18
C ASP A 176 -7.31 0.50 -14.52
N GLU A 177 -6.44 1.48 -14.74
CA GLU A 177 -5.01 1.26 -15.00
C GLU A 177 -4.26 0.77 -13.75
N LEU A 178 -4.80 1.06 -12.57
CA LEU A 178 -4.30 0.62 -11.27
C LEU A 178 -4.93 -0.70 -10.82
N ASP A 179 -5.68 -1.39 -11.68
CA ASP A 179 -6.43 -2.62 -11.36
C ASP A 179 -7.38 -2.44 -10.15
N GLY A 180 -7.93 -1.22 -9.98
CA GLY A 180 -8.86 -0.90 -8.90
C GLY A 180 -10.21 -1.59 -9.08
N THR A 181 -10.65 -2.37 -8.08
CA THR A 181 -11.92 -3.10 -8.14
C THR A 181 -12.78 -2.83 -6.91
N LYS A 182 -14.11 -2.87 -7.06
CA LYS A 182 -15.02 -2.67 -5.92
C LYS A 182 -15.01 -3.89 -5.00
N ASN A 183 -14.80 -3.66 -3.71
CA ASN A 183 -14.91 -4.68 -2.69
C ASN A 183 -16.37 -4.90 -2.26
N VAL A 184 -16.57 -5.74 -1.24
CA VAL A 184 -17.91 -6.12 -0.75
C VAL A 184 -18.70 -4.94 -0.18
N ASP A 185 -18.02 -3.89 0.27
CA ASP A 185 -18.61 -2.67 0.80
C ASP A 185 -18.85 -1.60 -0.29
N GLY A 186 -18.43 -1.90 -1.53
CA GLY A 186 -18.59 -1.03 -2.69
C GLY A 186 -17.45 -0.03 -2.90
N TRP A 187 -16.44 -0.04 -2.04
CA TRP A 187 -15.24 0.80 -2.13
C TRP A 187 -14.21 0.23 -3.09
N PHE A 188 -13.39 1.08 -3.69
CA PHE A 188 -12.33 0.64 -4.59
C PHE A 188 -11.15 0.11 -3.79
N GLU A 189 -10.68 -1.09 -4.15
CA GLU A 189 -9.50 -1.74 -3.61
C GLU A 189 -8.49 -2.02 -4.74
N ILE A 190 -7.22 -1.72 -4.48
CA ILE A 190 -6.07 -1.92 -5.36
C ILE A 190 -5.09 -2.87 -4.66
N ALA A 191 -4.70 -3.95 -5.34
CA ALA A 191 -3.73 -4.89 -4.83
C ALA A 191 -2.32 -4.53 -5.33
N SER A 192 -1.37 -4.41 -4.42
CA SER A 192 0.05 -4.30 -4.78
C SER A 192 0.59 -5.62 -5.37
N PRO A 193 1.67 -5.57 -6.17
CA PRO A 193 2.47 -6.74 -6.46
C PRO A 193 2.93 -7.41 -5.15
N SER A 194 2.83 -8.74 -5.09
CA SER A 194 3.27 -9.48 -3.91
C SER A 194 4.80 -9.47 -3.77
N PHE A 195 5.30 -9.41 -2.54
CA PHE A 195 6.71 -9.60 -2.22
C PHE A 195 6.89 -10.81 -1.30
N THR A 196 8.06 -11.46 -1.35
CA THR A 196 8.35 -12.66 -0.56
C THR A 196 9.45 -12.36 0.45
N ILE A 197 9.19 -12.67 1.72
CA ILE A 197 10.20 -12.72 2.77
C ILE A 197 10.16 -14.13 3.35
N ASP A 198 11.31 -14.79 3.29
CA ASP A 198 11.48 -16.20 3.63
C ASP A 198 10.43 -17.11 2.95
N ASP A 199 9.64 -17.85 3.74
CA ASP A 199 8.65 -18.82 3.27
C ASP A 199 7.24 -18.22 3.12
N TYR A 200 7.11 -16.88 3.07
CA TYR A 200 5.82 -16.20 2.99
C TYR A 200 5.78 -15.13 1.91
N SER A 201 4.70 -15.14 1.12
CA SER A 201 4.37 -14.11 0.14
C SER A 201 3.34 -13.17 0.73
N TYR A 202 3.62 -11.88 0.73
CA TYR A 202 2.78 -10.83 1.28
C TYR A 202 2.21 -9.95 0.17
N THR A 203 0.96 -9.53 0.32
CA THR A 203 0.27 -8.61 -0.58
C THR A 203 -0.42 -7.53 0.25
N VAL A 204 -0.14 -6.27 -0.09
CA VAL A 204 -0.86 -5.12 0.47
C VAL A 204 -2.05 -4.78 -0.41
N PHE A 205 -3.17 -4.46 0.22
CA PHE A 205 -4.40 -4.01 -0.43
C PHE A 205 -4.70 -2.60 0.07
N LEU A 206 -4.78 -1.64 -0.85
CA LEU A 206 -5.17 -0.26 -0.59
C LEU A 206 -6.64 -0.09 -0.95
N GLU A 207 -7.42 0.48 -0.05
CA GLU A 207 -8.83 0.79 -0.22
C GLU A 207 -9.05 2.32 -0.18
N LEU A 208 -9.94 2.80 -1.05
CA LEU A 208 -10.37 4.19 -1.14
C LEU A 208 -11.81 4.31 -0.62
N GLU A 209 -11.94 4.61 0.66
CA GLU A 209 -13.23 4.75 1.34
C GLU A 209 -13.85 6.12 1.06
N SER A 210 -15.18 6.16 0.91
CA SER A 210 -15.98 7.36 0.61
C SER A 210 -15.82 7.93 -0.80
N LEU A 211 -15.17 7.18 -1.70
CA LEU A 211 -15.19 7.47 -3.14
C LEU A 211 -16.27 6.66 -3.85
N PHE A 212 -16.99 7.32 -4.76
CA PHE A 212 -18.08 6.73 -5.52
C PHE A 212 -17.98 7.06 -7.00
N ALA A 213 -18.59 6.20 -7.83
CA ALA A 213 -18.78 6.51 -9.25
C ALA A 213 -19.68 7.74 -9.39
N LEU A 214 -19.25 8.72 -10.17
CA LEU A 214 -19.96 10.01 -10.32
C LEU A 214 -21.00 10.00 -11.45
N GLY A 215 -21.00 8.99 -12.32
CA GLY A 215 -21.96 8.85 -13.41
C GLY A 215 -21.89 10.02 -14.39
N GLU A 216 -23.03 10.65 -14.71
CA GLU A 216 -23.10 11.77 -15.67
C GLU A 216 -22.28 13.00 -15.23
N THR A 217 -21.95 13.13 -13.95
CA THR A 217 -21.07 14.20 -13.44
C THR A 217 -19.63 14.06 -13.99
N CYS A 218 -19.22 12.87 -14.43
CA CYS A 218 -17.92 12.67 -15.08
C CYS A 218 -17.78 13.47 -16.39
N ASP A 219 -18.85 13.56 -17.18
CA ASP A 219 -18.84 14.34 -18.41
C ASP A 219 -18.69 15.84 -18.12
N VAL A 220 -19.25 16.31 -17.00
CA VAL A 220 -19.07 17.68 -16.51
C VAL A 220 -17.60 17.90 -16.15
N ALA A 221 -16.99 16.94 -15.44
CA ALA A 221 -15.58 16.93 -15.04
C ALA A 221 -14.57 16.84 -16.20
N GLY A 222 -15.03 16.57 -17.43
CA GLY A 222 -14.15 16.22 -18.54
C GLY A 222 -13.35 14.94 -18.30
N ALA A 223 -13.82 14.10 -17.37
CA ALA A 223 -13.20 12.86 -16.96
C ALA A 223 -13.76 11.67 -17.76
N PRO A 224 -13.15 10.47 -17.67
CA PRO A 224 -13.70 9.26 -18.27
C PRO A 224 -15.12 8.93 -17.74
N ALA A 225 -15.96 8.27 -18.56
CA ALA A 225 -17.38 8.04 -18.27
C ALA A 225 -17.70 7.26 -16.97
N ASP A 226 -16.72 6.54 -16.42
CA ASP A 226 -16.81 5.78 -15.17
C ASP A 226 -15.92 6.37 -14.06
N CYS A 227 -15.65 7.67 -14.14
CA CYS A 227 -14.82 8.36 -13.15
C CYS A 227 -15.38 8.20 -11.73
N VAL A 228 -14.45 8.22 -10.79
CA VAL A 228 -14.70 8.05 -9.36
C VAL A 228 -14.17 9.26 -8.65
N GLY A 229 -14.90 9.79 -7.68
CA GLY A 229 -14.50 11.06 -7.12
C GLY A 229 -15.40 11.60 -6.02
N LEU A 230 -15.26 12.90 -5.82
CA LEU A 230 -16.02 13.69 -4.86
C LEU A 230 -16.74 14.83 -5.60
N GLN A 231 -17.96 15.11 -5.15
CA GLN A 231 -18.67 16.34 -5.43
C GLN A 231 -18.76 17.13 -4.12
N THR A 232 -18.21 18.34 -4.09
CA THR A 232 -18.10 19.14 -2.87
C THR A 232 -18.95 20.39 -2.98
N VAL A 233 -19.91 20.51 -2.06
CA VAL A 233 -20.78 21.68 -1.97
C VAL A 233 -19.98 22.93 -1.60
N GLU A 234 -20.38 24.06 -2.15
CA GLU A 234 -19.79 25.37 -1.88
C GLU A 234 -19.82 25.77 -0.39
N ASN A 235 -18.69 26.28 0.10
CA ASN A 235 -18.40 26.59 1.51
C ASN A 235 -18.48 25.36 2.43
N GLN A 236 -18.13 24.18 1.91
CA GLN A 236 -18.06 22.93 2.67
C GLN A 236 -16.77 22.19 2.36
N GLU A 237 -16.53 21.15 3.16
CA GLU A 237 -15.47 20.19 2.93
C GLU A 237 -16.05 18.83 2.56
N ASN A 238 -15.33 18.12 1.71
CA ASN A 238 -15.59 16.70 1.46
C ASN A 238 -14.26 15.93 1.54
N THR A 239 -14.32 14.69 2.01
CA THR A 239 -13.13 13.89 2.28
C THR A 239 -13.28 12.48 1.76
N PHE A 240 -12.14 11.88 1.42
CA PHE A 240 -12.04 10.44 1.27
C PHE A 240 -10.85 9.92 2.06
N GLN A 241 -10.94 8.67 2.52
CA GLN A 241 -9.92 8.06 3.35
C GLN A 241 -9.23 6.94 2.57
N THR A 242 -7.91 6.98 2.53
CA THR A 242 -7.13 5.81 2.13
C THR A 242 -6.97 4.88 3.34
N ARG A 243 -7.19 3.58 3.15
CA ARG A 243 -6.98 2.56 4.18
C ARG A 243 -6.25 1.39 3.56
N PHE A 244 -5.46 0.64 4.33
CA PHE A 244 -4.77 -0.52 3.77
C PHE A 244 -4.64 -1.67 4.75
N ARG A 245 -4.57 -2.88 4.21
CA ARG A 245 -4.32 -4.11 4.94
C ARG A 245 -3.27 -4.94 4.24
N ILE A 246 -2.68 -5.90 4.95
CA ILE A 246 -1.70 -6.84 4.40
C ILE A 246 -2.17 -8.27 4.64
N ALA A 247 -2.05 -9.11 3.63
CA ALA A 247 -2.30 -10.55 3.73
C ALA A 247 -1.05 -11.33 3.37
N SER A 248 -0.94 -12.56 3.87
CA SER A 248 0.16 -13.46 3.59
C SER A 248 -0.34 -14.81 3.07
N THR A 249 0.51 -15.49 2.30
CA THR A 249 0.33 -16.89 1.93
C THR A 249 1.66 -17.64 2.05
N PRO A 250 1.70 -18.86 2.61
CA PRO A 250 2.92 -19.65 2.64
C PRO A 250 3.39 -20.01 1.23
N VAL A 251 4.68 -19.82 0.96
CA VAL A 251 5.35 -20.27 -0.26
C VAL A 251 5.90 -21.66 -0.01
N SER A 252 5.41 -22.65 -0.76
CA SER A 252 5.96 -24.00 -0.68
C SER A 252 7.34 -24.03 -1.33
N VAL A 253 8.40 -23.90 -0.54
CA VAL A 253 9.75 -24.16 -1.02
C VAL A 253 9.95 -25.68 -1.02
N PRO A 254 10.26 -26.33 -2.16
CA PRO A 254 10.57 -27.75 -2.16
C PRO A 254 11.69 -28.02 -1.15
N GLU A 255 11.42 -28.91 -0.20
CA GLU A 255 12.32 -29.18 0.91
C GLU A 255 13.76 -29.36 0.40
N PRO A 256 14.77 -28.80 1.10
CA PRO A 256 16.16 -29.00 0.72
C PRO A 256 16.40 -30.50 0.52
N GLY A 257 17.18 -30.89 -0.48
CA GLY A 257 17.47 -32.29 -0.81
C GLY A 257 18.15 -33.11 0.30
N THR A 258 18.15 -32.64 1.55
CA THR A 258 18.57 -33.33 2.77
C THR A 258 17.76 -34.61 3.00
N LEU A 259 16.47 -34.68 2.67
CA LEU A 259 15.74 -35.97 2.70
C LEU A 259 16.27 -36.94 1.65
N ALA A 260 16.58 -36.45 0.45
CA ALA A 260 17.20 -37.26 -0.58
C ALA A 260 18.62 -37.71 -0.17
N LEU A 261 19.42 -36.81 0.42
CA LEU A 261 20.75 -37.12 0.94
C LEU A 261 20.72 -38.04 2.16
N MET A 262 19.74 -37.93 3.04
CA MET A 262 19.53 -38.85 4.16
C MET A 262 19.10 -40.23 3.66
N GLY A 263 18.19 -40.29 2.68
CA GLY A 263 17.81 -41.52 2.00
C GLY A 263 19.00 -42.19 1.29
N LEU A 264 19.82 -41.40 0.59
CA LEU A 264 21.05 -41.86 -0.07
C LEU A 264 22.14 -42.26 0.94
N GLY A 265 22.25 -41.55 2.06
CA GLY A 265 23.18 -41.87 3.15
C GLY A 265 22.82 -43.18 3.85
N LEU A 266 21.53 -43.40 4.15
CA LEU A 266 21.03 -44.64 4.76
C LEU A 266 21.17 -45.84 3.83
N THR A 267 20.87 -45.68 2.54
CA THR A 267 21.09 -46.73 1.53
C THR A 267 22.58 -47.03 1.34
N GLY A 268 23.44 -46.01 1.32
CA GLY A 268 24.89 -46.17 1.32
C GLY A 268 25.42 -46.92 2.55
N PHE A 269 24.90 -46.62 3.74
CA PHE A 269 25.23 -47.34 4.98
C PHE A 269 24.77 -48.81 4.97
N ALA A 270 23.57 -49.08 4.46
CA ALA A 270 23.05 -50.44 4.34
C ALA A 270 23.89 -51.31 3.40
N LEU A 271 24.36 -50.74 2.28
CA LEU A 271 25.24 -51.42 1.32
C LEU A 271 26.66 -51.64 1.88
N SER A 272 27.17 -50.68 2.66
CA SER A 272 28.46 -50.81 3.37
C SER A 272 28.47 -51.98 4.36
N ARG A 273 27.35 -52.20 5.09
CA ARG A 273 27.22 -53.30 6.05
C ARG A 273 27.29 -54.68 5.39
N ARG A 274 26.73 -54.84 4.19
CA ARG A 274 26.78 -56.11 3.43
C ARG A 274 28.19 -56.48 2.97
N LYS A 275 29.06 -55.49 2.69
CA LYS A 275 30.46 -55.76 2.32
C LYS A 275 31.32 -56.27 3.47
N LYS A 276 30.97 -55.98 4.73
CA LYS A 276 31.70 -56.52 5.90
C LYS A 276 31.34 -57.96 6.24
N THR A 277 30.12 -58.41 5.93
CA THR A 277 29.70 -59.80 6.19
C THR A 277 30.17 -60.78 5.11
N ALA A 278 30.56 -60.29 3.93
CA ALA A 278 31.06 -61.13 2.83
C ALA A 278 32.56 -61.46 2.92
N THR A 279 33.28 -60.95 3.93
CA THR A 279 34.74 -61.15 4.09
C THR A 279 35.11 -61.76 5.45
N ALA A 280 34.18 -62.42 6.13
CA ALA A 280 34.40 -63.21 7.34
C ALA A 280 34.21 -64.69 7.04
#